data_AF-A0A7J6XBX5-F1
#
_entry.id   AF-A0A7J6XBX5-F1
#
_cell.length_a   1.000
_cell.length_b   1.000
_cell.length_c   1.000
_cell.angle_alpha   90.00
_cell.angle_beta   90.00
_cell.angle_gamma   90.00
#
_symmetry.space_group_name_H-M   'P 1'
#
loop_
_entity.id
_entity.type
_entity.pdbx_description
1 polymer ?
#
loop_
_entity_poly.entity_id
_entity_poly.type
_entity_poly.pdbx_seq_one_letter_code
_entity_poly.pdbx_strand_id
1 'polypeptide(L)'
;ADSLINEEIEYLRVAMGHENESLDEFVKAHDACQEDLMYFPTRYAYGLSSVAGNMEKLTALQNEFENVKNRMDDETKKVQRLEQKIKLLTHGYQTRAGKLWSQIEATFKQMDTAATELECFQALQKQEHYAASHRINGLFEEIKRQKELEEYLQKRYGDLVAEKERIQRLLEEHKRQAQIQEEIDSQNCAVEESKLQTQIQEKIVDNNRAFELSNSAADHVDNVQEQITDAIPKDPATVMDVDSHLDSTCLEANLTKDDIVVDKAMLVQDNYCDI
;
A
#
# COMPACT_ATOMS: atom_id res chain seq x y z
N ALA A 1 36.75 -20.31 75.25
CA ALA A 1 36.88 -21.77 75.17
C ALA A 1 38.30 -22.13 74.77
N ASP A 2 38.80 -21.55 73.68
CA ASP A 2 40.12 -21.85 73.10
C ASP A 2 41.31 -21.62 74.05
N SER A 3 41.28 -20.57 74.91
CA SER A 3 42.33 -20.36 75.93
C SER A 3 42.41 -21.53 76.93
N LEU A 4 41.26 -22.01 77.41
CA LEU A 4 41.19 -23.12 78.37
C LEU A 4 41.62 -24.44 77.72
N ILE A 5 41.32 -24.62 76.42
CA ILE A 5 41.74 -25.80 75.65
C ILE A 5 43.26 -25.76 75.45
N ASN A 6 43.84 -24.61 75.11
CA ASN A 6 45.29 -24.48 74.94
C ASN A 6 46.04 -24.68 76.27
N GLU A 7 45.52 -24.16 77.38
CA GLU A 7 46.08 -24.40 78.72
C GLU A 7 46.05 -25.88 79.10
N GLU A 8 44.94 -26.59 78.81
CA GLU A 8 44.83 -28.05 79.04
C GLU A 8 45.78 -28.85 78.14
N ILE A 9 45.94 -28.45 76.87
CA ILE A 9 46.88 -29.09 75.94
C ILE A 9 48.32 -28.98 76.45
N GLU A 10 48.71 -27.79 76.90
CA GLU A 10 50.03 -27.57 77.50
C GLU A 10 50.21 -28.41 78.76
N TYR A 11 49.19 -28.49 79.63
CA TYR A 11 49.21 -29.34 80.82
C TYR A 11 49.36 -30.83 80.48
N LEU A 12 48.56 -31.35 79.55
CA LEU A 12 48.61 -32.75 79.12
C LEU A 12 49.96 -33.10 78.47
N ARG A 13 50.52 -32.17 77.68
CA ARG A 13 51.83 -32.35 77.05
C ARG A 13 52.95 -32.55 78.08
N VAL A 14 52.97 -31.70 79.11
CA VAL A 14 53.93 -31.79 80.21
C VAL A 14 53.68 -33.06 81.04
N ALA A 15 52.41 -33.37 81.38
CA ALA A 15 52.05 -34.53 82.19
C ALA A 15 52.41 -35.87 81.52
N MET A 16 52.35 -35.95 80.19
CA MET A 16 52.71 -37.15 79.43
C MET A 16 54.20 -37.22 79.04
N GLY A 17 55.02 -36.23 79.46
CA GLY A 17 56.47 -36.22 79.20
C GLY A 17 56.86 -35.85 77.77
N HIS A 18 55.95 -35.26 76.99
CA HIS A 18 56.16 -34.85 75.60
C HIS A 18 56.47 -33.34 75.49
N GLU A 19 57.24 -32.79 76.43
CA GLU A 19 57.49 -31.34 76.53
C GLU A 19 58.08 -30.71 75.26
N ASN A 20 58.81 -31.51 74.48
CA ASN A 20 59.51 -31.10 73.26
C ASN A 20 58.70 -31.26 71.97
N GLU A 21 57.56 -31.96 72.02
CA GLU A 21 56.74 -32.24 70.84
C GLU A 21 55.68 -31.15 70.65
N SER A 22 55.34 -30.86 69.40
CA SER A 22 54.28 -29.89 69.11
C SER A 22 52.90 -30.56 69.22
N LEU A 23 51.85 -29.76 69.46
CA LEU A 23 50.46 -30.25 69.37
C LEU A 23 50.17 -30.92 68.02
N ASP A 24 50.75 -30.39 66.94
CA ASP A 24 50.61 -30.94 65.58
C ASP A 24 51.20 -32.36 65.48
N GLU A 25 52.26 -32.67 66.21
CA GLU A 25 52.83 -34.03 66.28
C GLU A 25 51.91 -34.99 67.05
N PHE A 26 51.25 -34.51 68.12
CA PHE A 26 50.26 -35.30 68.84
C PHE A 26 49.03 -35.61 67.98
N VAL A 27 48.54 -34.63 67.22
CA VAL A 27 47.44 -34.83 66.26
C VAL A 27 47.85 -35.84 65.19
N LYS A 28 49.06 -35.74 64.64
CA LYS A 28 49.58 -36.75 63.68
C LYS A 28 49.66 -38.15 64.28
N ALA A 29 50.13 -38.28 65.52
CA ALA A 29 50.21 -39.58 66.19
C ALA A 29 48.81 -40.16 66.44
N HIS A 30 47.86 -39.32 66.87
CA HIS A 30 46.46 -39.69 67.02
C HIS A 30 45.86 -40.17 65.69
N ASP A 31 46.04 -39.39 64.61
CA ASP A 31 45.52 -39.72 63.28
C ASP A 31 46.13 -41.03 62.76
N ALA A 32 47.45 -41.23 62.94
CA ALA A 32 48.13 -42.47 62.57
C ALA A 32 47.60 -43.69 63.36
N CYS A 33 47.34 -43.54 64.67
CA CYS A 33 46.74 -44.60 65.48
C CYS A 33 45.29 -44.89 65.08
N GLN A 34 44.52 -43.86 64.73
CA GLN A 34 43.14 -43.99 64.27
C GLN A 34 43.07 -44.68 62.90
N GLU A 35 43.98 -44.34 61.97
CA GLU A 35 44.10 -45.00 60.66
C GLU A 35 44.50 -46.48 60.78
N ASP A 36 45.32 -46.83 61.77
CA ASP A 36 45.71 -48.22 62.04
C ASP A 36 44.61 -49.01 62.78
N LEU A 37 43.56 -48.36 63.31
CA LEU A 37 42.50 -49.03 64.06
C LEU A 37 41.47 -49.67 63.11
N MET A 38 41.19 -50.96 63.30
CA MET A 38 40.20 -51.70 62.52
C MET A 38 39.33 -52.60 63.40
N TYR A 39 38.05 -52.72 63.04
CA TYR A 39 37.13 -53.63 63.72
C TYR A 39 37.30 -55.07 63.21
N PHE A 40 37.54 -56.02 64.13
CA PHE A 40 37.68 -57.44 63.80
C PHE A 40 36.42 -58.22 64.20
N PRO A 41 35.60 -58.67 63.23
CA PRO A 41 34.33 -59.35 63.52
C PRO A 41 34.49 -60.66 64.29
N THR A 42 35.56 -61.41 64.03
CA THR A 42 35.86 -62.68 64.70
C THR A 42 36.09 -62.50 66.21
N ARG A 43 36.60 -61.32 66.61
CA ARG A 43 36.95 -60.98 67.99
C ARG A 43 35.93 -60.05 68.65
N TYR A 44 34.99 -59.50 67.87
CA TYR A 44 34.04 -58.46 68.29
C TYR A 44 34.70 -57.26 68.98
N ALA A 45 35.87 -56.84 68.48
CA ALA A 45 36.66 -55.77 69.08
C ALA A 45 37.46 -54.98 68.03
N TYR A 46 37.80 -53.74 68.37
CA TYR A 46 38.77 -52.96 67.61
C TYR A 46 40.19 -53.38 67.96
N GLY A 47 41.07 -53.39 66.96
CA GLY A 47 42.48 -53.68 67.15
C GLY A 47 43.35 -53.01 66.09
N LEU A 48 44.66 -53.06 66.28
CA LEU A 48 45.63 -52.48 65.35
C LEU A 48 45.78 -53.37 64.11
N SER A 49 45.68 -52.77 62.93
CA SER A 49 45.88 -53.43 61.64
C SER A 49 47.34 -53.88 61.51
N SER A 50 48.31 -53.07 61.92
CA SER A 50 49.74 -53.42 61.93
C SER A 50 50.05 -54.77 62.61
N VAL A 51 49.31 -55.13 63.66
CA VAL A 51 49.51 -56.35 64.46
C VAL A 51 48.70 -57.55 63.96
N ALA A 52 47.62 -57.31 63.21
CA ALA A 52 46.69 -58.36 62.78
C ALA A 52 47.21 -59.19 61.59
N GLY A 53 46.79 -60.46 61.51
CA GLY A 53 47.12 -61.33 60.37
C GLY A 53 46.31 -61.01 59.12
N ASN A 54 46.85 -61.28 57.93
CA ASN A 54 46.20 -60.94 56.64
C ASN A 54 44.77 -61.50 56.49
N MET A 55 44.50 -62.70 57.03
CA MET A 55 43.16 -63.30 56.98
C MET A 55 42.15 -62.52 57.84
N GLU A 56 42.54 -62.11 59.04
CA GLU A 56 41.68 -61.30 59.92
C GLU A 56 41.43 -59.93 59.31
N LYS A 57 42.44 -59.32 58.67
CA LYS A 57 42.27 -58.07 57.91
C LYS A 57 41.26 -58.20 56.77
N LEU A 58 41.34 -59.30 56.01
CA LEU A 58 40.39 -59.56 54.93
C LEU A 58 38.96 -59.65 55.46
N THR A 59 38.74 -60.37 56.57
CA THR A 59 37.40 -60.49 57.18
C THR A 59 36.87 -59.16 57.73
N ALA A 60 37.75 -58.33 58.28
CA ALA A 60 37.40 -56.99 58.76
C ALA A 60 36.97 -56.07 57.61
N LEU A 61 37.77 -56.01 56.54
CA LEU A 61 37.45 -55.24 55.34
C LEU A 61 36.15 -55.72 54.67
N GLN A 62 35.92 -57.04 54.62
CA GLN A 62 34.67 -57.59 54.09
C GLN A 62 33.45 -57.16 54.91
N ASN A 63 33.57 -57.13 56.24
CA ASN A 63 32.51 -56.67 57.13
C ASN A 63 32.24 -55.16 56.97
N GLU A 64 33.29 -54.34 56.88
CA GLU A 64 33.14 -52.91 56.57
C GLU A 64 32.46 -52.70 55.21
N PHE A 65 32.86 -53.46 54.20
CA PHE A 65 32.22 -53.41 52.89
C PHE A 65 30.73 -53.77 52.93
N GLU A 66 30.36 -54.86 53.60
CA GLU A 66 28.95 -55.23 53.74
C GLU A 66 28.17 -54.19 54.58
N ASN A 67 28.78 -53.60 55.61
CA ASN A 67 28.15 -52.50 56.36
C ASN A 67 27.87 -51.29 55.48
N VAL A 68 28.85 -50.85 54.69
CA VAL A 68 28.71 -49.73 53.76
C VAL A 68 27.67 -50.04 52.68
N LYS A 69 27.71 -51.24 52.10
CA LYS A 69 26.73 -51.69 51.10
C LYS A 69 25.31 -51.72 51.65
N ASN A 70 25.11 -52.27 52.85
CA ASN A 70 23.79 -52.28 53.50
C ASN A 70 23.29 -50.85 53.78
N ARG A 71 24.16 -49.95 54.24
CA ARG A 71 23.83 -48.53 54.42
C ARG A 71 23.44 -47.87 53.10
N MET A 72 24.19 -48.09 52.04
CA MET A 72 23.91 -47.57 50.71
C MET A 72 22.57 -48.08 50.17
N ASP A 73 22.26 -49.37 50.34
CA ASP A 73 20.99 -49.96 49.91
C ASP A 73 19.81 -49.35 50.69
N ASP A 74 19.95 -49.12 51.99
CA ASP A 74 18.93 -48.49 52.81
C ASP A 74 18.73 -47.01 52.51
N GLU A 75 19.82 -46.27 52.25
CA GLU A 75 19.76 -44.89 51.79
C GLU A 75 19.12 -44.78 50.40
N THR A 76 19.46 -45.67 49.47
CA THR A 76 18.86 -45.73 48.14
C THR A 76 17.34 -45.95 48.24
N LYS A 77 16.89 -46.88 49.09
CA LYS A 77 15.45 -47.09 49.35
C LYS A 77 14.79 -45.84 49.95
N LYS A 78 15.47 -45.13 50.87
CA LYS A 78 14.96 -43.88 51.45
C LYS A 78 14.84 -42.78 50.40
N VAL A 79 15.87 -42.58 49.57
CA VAL A 79 15.88 -41.61 48.47
C VAL A 79 14.76 -41.90 47.49
N GLN A 80 14.61 -43.15 47.03
CA GLN A 80 13.53 -43.52 46.12
C GLN A 80 12.14 -43.22 46.68
N ARG A 81 11.89 -43.49 47.96
CA ARG A 81 10.61 -43.15 48.61
C ARG A 81 10.38 -41.64 48.68
N LEU A 82 11.44 -40.88 49.01
CA LEU A 82 11.37 -39.42 49.07
C LEU A 82 11.17 -38.80 47.68
N GLU A 83 11.88 -39.27 46.66
CA GLU A 83 11.71 -38.85 45.27
C GLU A 83 10.31 -39.13 44.76
N GLN A 84 9.77 -40.34 45.02
CA GLN A 84 8.39 -40.67 44.67
C GLN A 84 7.39 -39.74 45.37
N LYS A 85 7.59 -39.48 46.67
CA LYS A 85 6.74 -38.55 47.44
C LYS A 85 6.82 -37.13 46.89
N ILE A 86 8.02 -36.62 46.63
CA ILE A 86 8.24 -35.29 46.04
C ILE A 86 7.55 -35.23 44.68
N LYS A 87 7.82 -36.20 43.80
CA LYS A 87 7.22 -36.26 42.46
C LYS A 87 5.69 -36.24 42.54
N LEU A 88 5.07 -37.05 43.40
CA LEU A 88 3.61 -37.03 43.56
C LEU A 88 3.08 -35.67 44.03
N LEU A 89 3.75 -35.04 45.00
CA LEU A 89 3.33 -33.74 45.54
C LEU A 89 3.59 -32.57 44.57
N THR A 90 4.65 -32.64 43.75
CA THR A 90 5.09 -31.53 42.89
C THR A 90 4.68 -31.66 41.43
N HIS A 91 4.29 -32.86 40.97
CA HIS A 91 4.02 -33.11 39.55
C HIS A 91 2.93 -32.19 38.97
N GLY A 92 1.85 -31.94 39.72
CA GLY A 92 0.80 -31.02 39.31
C GLY A 92 1.31 -29.58 39.13
N TYR A 93 2.15 -29.11 40.05
CA TYR A 93 2.78 -27.80 39.97
C TYR A 93 3.76 -27.70 38.80
N GLN A 94 4.56 -28.75 38.56
CA GLN A 94 5.50 -28.80 37.43
C GLN A 94 4.77 -28.73 36.08
N THR A 95 3.69 -29.51 35.91
CA THR A 95 2.86 -29.50 34.70
C THR A 95 2.20 -28.13 34.49
N ARG A 96 1.68 -27.53 35.57
CA ARG A 96 1.10 -26.19 35.51
C ARG A 96 2.14 -25.14 35.15
N ALA A 97 3.33 -25.20 35.74
CA ALA A 97 4.43 -24.30 35.46
C ALA A 97 4.86 -24.38 33.99
N GLY A 98 5.02 -25.60 33.44
CA GLY A 98 5.33 -25.80 32.03
C GLY A 98 4.27 -25.21 31.10
N LYS A 99 2.98 -25.44 31.39
CA LYS A 99 1.88 -24.85 30.61
C LYS A 99 1.88 -23.32 30.65
N LEU A 100 2.06 -22.74 31.84
CA LEU A 100 2.13 -21.29 32.00
C LEU A 100 3.33 -20.71 31.25
N TRP A 101 4.47 -21.38 31.29
CA TRP A 101 5.66 -20.95 30.56
C TRP A 101 5.42 -20.90 29.04
N SER A 102 4.83 -21.96 28.46
CA SER A 102 4.46 -21.96 27.04
C SER A 102 3.45 -20.88 26.68
N GLN A 103 2.51 -20.57 27.56
CA GLN A 103 1.55 -19.47 27.36
C GLN A 103 2.24 -18.11 27.37
N ILE A 104 3.13 -17.87 28.34
CA ILE A 104 3.93 -16.65 28.42
C ILE A 104 4.74 -16.48 27.13
N GLU A 105 5.45 -17.52 26.70
CA GLU A 105 6.24 -17.49 25.46
C GLU A 105 5.39 -17.16 24.22
N ALA A 106 4.19 -17.76 24.11
CA ALA A 106 3.27 -17.47 23.02
C ALA A 106 2.78 -16.01 23.04
N THR A 107 2.44 -15.48 24.22
CA THR A 107 2.02 -14.07 24.37
C THR A 107 3.14 -13.10 24.03
N PHE A 108 4.38 -13.40 24.41
CA PHE A 108 5.54 -12.59 24.01
C PHE A 108 5.71 -12.56 22.49
N LYS A 109 5.62 -13.71 21.81
CA LYS A 109 5.68 -13.77 20.33
C LYS A 109 4.55 -12.96 19.67
N GLN A 110 3.33 -13.02 20.23
CA GLN A 110 2.21 -12.22 19.73
C GLN A 110 2.43 -10.72 19.95
N MET A 111 2.99 -10.34 21.10
CA MET A 111 3.32 -8.95 21.40
C MET A 111 4.37 -8.40 20.43
N ASP A 112 5.43 -9.17 20.14
CA ASP A 112 6.46 -8.78 19.17
C ASP A 112 5.88 -8.64 17.75
N THR A 113 5.00 -9.57 17.36
CA THR A 113 4.29 -9.51 16.07
C THR A 113 3.42 -8.25 16.01
N ALA A 114 2.61 -7.99 17.03
CA ALA A 114 1.75 -6.81 17.09
C ALA A 114 2.56 -5.49 17.12
N ALA A 115 3.73 -5.48 17.75
CA ALA A 115 4.63 -4.32 17.77
C ALA A 115 5.16 -4.00 16.37
N THR A 116 5.64 -5.02 15.64
CA THR A 116 6.11 -4.83 14.26
C THR A 116 4.98 -4.47 13.29
N GLU A 117 3.79 -5.04 13.46
CA GLU A 117 2.58 -4.65 12.73
C GLU A 117 2.20 -3.19 12.99
N LEU A 118 2.27 -2.73 14.24
CA LEU A 118 1.98 -1.34 14.61
C LEU A 118 2.93 -0.37 13.91
N GLU A 119 4.23 -0.64 13.93
CA GLU A 119 5.23 0.17 13.24
C GLU A 119 4.96 0.21 11.72
N CYS A 120 4.63 -0.94 11.14
CA CYS A 120 4.26 -1.04 9.72
C CYS A 120 3.03 -0.18 9.40
N PHE A 121 1.95 -0.28 10.18
CA PHE A 121 0.74 0.49 9.95
C PHE A 121 0.93 2.00 10.18
N GLN A 122 1.78 2.40 11.13
CA GLN A 122 2.13 3.81 11.30
C GLN A 122 2.88 4.37 10.08
N ALA A 123 3.82 3.60 9.52
CA ALA A 123 4.51 3.99 8.30
C ALA A 123 3.53 4.06 7.11
N LEU A 124 2.68 3.03 6.96
CA LEU A 124 1.65 2.97 5.90
C LEU A 124 0.67 4.14 6.00
N GLN A 125 0.22 4.49 7.21
CA GLN A 125 -0.70 5.59 7.45
C GLN A 125 -0.12 6.92 6.97
N LYS A 126 1.16 7.19 7.31
CA LYS A 126 1.83 8.41 6.86
C LYS A 126 1.91 8.45 5.33
N GLN A 127 2.32 7.35 4.71
CA GLN A 127 2.40 7.25 3.25
C GLN A 127 1.03 7.46 2.59
N GLU A 128 -0.02 6.82 3.10
CA GLU A 128 -1.37 6.93 2.56
C GLU A 128 -1.92 8.36 2.70
N HIS A 129 -1.63 9.04 3.81
CA HIS A 129 -2.00 10.44 4.00
C HIS A 129 -1.37 11.35 2.95
N TYR A 130 -0.07 11.17 2.66
CA TYR A 130 0.60 11.91 1.59
C TYR A 130 0.03 11.56 0.22
N ALA A 131 -0.12 10.27 -0.10
CA ALA A 131 -0.66 9.81 -1.37
C ALA A 131 -2.10 10.29 -1.60
N ALA A 132 -2.94 10.32 -0.57
CA ALA A 132 -4.30 10.88 -0.63
C ALA A 132 -4.28 12.38 -0.92
N SER A 133 -3.44 13.14 -0.22
CA SER A 133 -3.28 14.58 -0.43
C SER A 133 -2.82 14.89 -1.87
N HIS A 134 -1.85 14.14 -2.39
CA HIS A 134 -1.39 14.26 -3.77
C HIS A 134 -2.50 13.97 -4.78
N ARG A 135 -3.26 12.89 -4.59
CA ARG A 135 -4.41 12.56 -5.47
C ARG A 135 -5.45 13.67 -5.48
N ILE A 136 -5.81 14.21 -4.32
CA ILE A 136 -6.78 15.31 -4.20
C ILE A 136 -6.28 16.56 -4.92
N ASN A 137 -5.01 16.93 -4.72
CA ASN A 137 -4.42 18.11 -5.37
C ASN A 137 -4.36 17.93 -6.89
N GLY A 138 -3.96 16.75 -7.38
CA GLY A 138 -3.95 16.44 -8.81
C GLY A 138 -5.33 16.58 -9.46
N LEU A 139 -6.36 16.00 -8.83
CA LEU A 139 -7.75 16.15 -9.29
C LEU A 139 -8.22 17.61 -9.26
N PHE A 140 -7.82 18.37 -8.23
CA PHE A 140 -8.17 19.78 -8.13
C PHE A 140 -7.56 20.61 -9.28
N GLU A 141 -6.29 20.35 -9.63
CA GLU A 141 -5.64 20.98 -10.78
C GLU A 141 -6.29 20.60 -12.10
N GLU A 142 -6.66 19.33 -12.29
CA GLU A 142 -7.38 18.87 -13.48
C GLU A 142 -8.75 19.53 -13.61
N ILE A 143 -9.52 19.62 -12.51
CA ILE A 143 -10.80 20.33 -12.48
C ILE A 143 -10.59 21.81 -12.84
N LYS A 144 -9.53 22.44 -12.34
CA LYS A 144 -9.22 23.83 -12.66
C LYS A 144 -8.94 24.01 -14.16
N ARG A 145 -8.08 23.17 -14.75
CA ARG A 145 -7.81 23.20 -16.20
C ARG A 145 -9.07 22.96 -17.02
N GLN A 146 -9.92 22.03 -16.60
CA GLN A 146 -11.18 21.74 -17.28
C GLN A 146 -12.13 22.93 -17.25
N LYS A 147 -12.22 23.63 -16.11
CA LYS A 147 -13.02 24.86 -15.97
C LYS A 147 -12.52 25.99 -16.88
N GLU A 148 -11.20 26.19 -16.94
CA GLU A 148 -10.60 27.20 -17.82
C GLU A 148 -10.89 26.90 -19.30
N LEU A 149 -10.81 25.63 -19.70
CA LEU A 149 -11.15 25.19 -21.06
C LEU A 149 -12.64 25.38 -21.37
N GLU A 150 -13.51 25.03 -20.43
CA GLU A 150 -14.96 25.24 -20.55
C GLU A 150 -15.29 26.72 -20.73
N GLU A 151 -14.72 27.60 -19.91
CA GLU A 151 -14.92 29.05 -19.99
C GLU A 151 -14.47 29.59 -21.37
N TYR A 152 -13.31 29.14 -21.86
CA TYR A 152 -12.82 29.49 -23.18
C TYR A 152 -13.77 29.05 -24.31
N LEU A 153 -14.28 27.81 -24.26
CA LEU A 153 -15.19 27.27 -25.26
C LEU A 153 -16.56 27.99 -25.23
N GLN A 154 -17.10 28.27 -24.04
CA GLN A 154 -18.35 29.01 -23.88
C GLN A 154 -18.23 30.43 -24.45
N LYS A 155 -17.12 31.12 -24.18
CA LYS A 155 -16.85 32.45 -24.75
C LYS A 155 -16.81 32.40 -26.28
N ARG A 156 -16.06 31.46 -26.85
CA ARG A 156 -15.95 31.27 -28.30
C ARG A 156 -17.31 30.95 -28.94
N TYR A 157 -18.14 30.14 -28.27
CA TYR A 157 -19.50 29.85 -28.72
C TYR A 157 -20.36 31.13 -28.72
N GLY A 158 -20.28 31.94 -27.66
CA GLY A 158 -20.96 33.23 -27.60
C GLY A 158 -20.60 34.16 -28.76
N ASP A 159 -19.31 34.28 -29.08
CA ASP A 159 -18.83 35.09 -30.22
C ASP A 159 -19.39 34.59 -31.57
N LEU A 160 -19.39 33.26 -31.79
CA LEU A 160 -19.94 32.63 -32.99
C LEU A 160 -21.44 32.84 -33.13
N VAL A 161 -22.19 32.78 -32.03
CA VAL A 161 -23.63 33.04 -32.02
C VAL A 161 -23.91 34.50 -32.38
N ALA A 162 -23.19 35.44 -31.77
CA ALA A 162 -23.32 36.87 -32.07
C ALA A 162 -23.05 37.17 -33.56
N GLU A 163 -22.02 36.53 -34.14
CA GLU A 163 -21.70 36.70 -35.56
C GLU A 163 -22.75 36.07 -36.48
N LYS A 164 -23.27 34.89 -36.13
CA LYS A 164 -24.38 34.25 -36.85
C LYS A 164 -25.60 35.18 -36.86
N GLU A 165 -25.99 35.73 -35.71
CA GLU A 165 -27.11 36.67 -35.62
C GLU A 165 -26.86 37.94 -36.41
N ARG A 166 -25.62 38.46 -36.42
CA ARG A 166 -25.24 39.62 -37.24
C ARG A 166 -25.46 39.35 -38.73
N ILE A 167 -25.00 38.19 -39.22
CA ILE A 167 -25.16 37.79 -40.62
C ILE A 167 -26.64 37.58 -40.95
N GLN A 168 -27.41 36.95 -40.06
CA GLN A 168 -28.86 36.78 -40.26
C GLN A 168 -29.58 38.12 -40.37
N ARG A 169 -29.29 39.08 -39.48
CA ARG A 169 -29.84 40.44 -39.55
C ARG A 169 -29.49 41.12 -40.88
N LEU A 170 -28.26 40.98 -41.35
CA LEU A 170 -27.84 41.53 -42.66
C LEU A 170 -28.58 40.87 -43.82
N LEU A 171 -28.75 39.55 -43.81
CA LEU A 171 -29.51 38.83 -44.83
C LEU A 171 -30.99 39.25 -44.86
N GLU A 172 -31.61 39.43 -43.70
CA GLU A 172 -32.98 39.91 -43.59
C GLU A 172 -33.14 41.34 -44.11
N GLU A 173 -32.17 42.21 -43.79
CA GLU A 173 -32.12 43.59 -44.32
C GLU A 173 -31.98 43.60 -45.84
N HIS A 174 -31.05 42.83 -46.41
CA HIS A 174 -30.88 42.72 -47.86
C HIS A 174 -32.11 42.13 -48.56
N LYS A 175 -32.78 41.14 -47.96
CA LYS A 175 -34.04 40.60 -48.48
C LYS A 175 -35.14 41.66 -48.50
N ARG A 176 -35.27 42.46 -47.43
CA ARG A 176 -36.22 43.58 -47.38
C ARG A 176 -35.93 44.63 -48.45
N GLN A 177 -34.66 45.00 -48.64
CA GLN A 177 -34.26 45.95 -49.68
C GLN A 177 -34.57 45.43 -51.09
N ALA A 178 -34.32 44.15 -51.36
CA ALA A 178 -34.66 43.53 -52.64
C ALA A 178 -36.16 43.54 -52.92
N GLN A 179 -37.00 43.24 -51.91
CA GLN A 179 -38.46 43.32 -52.04
C GLN A 179 -38.95 44.74 -52.31
N ILE A 180 -38.40 45.74 -51.59
CA ILE A 180 -38.72 47.14 -51.81
C ILE A 180 -38.31 47.57 -53.23
N GLN A 181 -37.14 47.14 -53.70
CA GLN A 181 -36.67 47.47 -55.05
C GLN A 181 -37.55 46.81 -56.12
N GLU A 182 -37.91 45.55 -55.96
CA GLU A 182 -38.84 44.85 -56.86
C GLU A 182 -40.22 45.52 -56.90
N GLU A 183 -40.73 45.98 -55.76
CA GLU A 183 -41.98 46.74 -55.68
C GLU A 183 -41.86 48.09 -56.40
N ILE A 184 -40.76 48.82 -56.22
CA ILE A 184 -40.48 50.07 -56.93
C ILE A 184 -40.37 49.83 -58.44
N ASP A 185 -39.65 48.80 -58.87
CA ASP A 185 -39.47 48.45 -60.28
C ASP A 185 -40.80 48.02 -60.92
N SER A 186 -41.64 47.27 -60.19
CA SER A 186 -42.99 46.89 -60.63
C SER A 186 -43.92 48.10 -60.73
N GLN A 187 -43.89 49.02 -59.75
CA GLN A 187 -44.64 50.27 -59.80
C GLN A 187 -44.17 51.15 -60.96
N ASN A 188 -42.86 51.24 -61.21
CA ASN A 188 -42.31 51.98 -62.34
C ASN A 188 -42.73 51.37 -63.68
N CYS A 189 -42.68 50.04 -63.84
CA CYS A 189 -43.19 49.35 -65.03
C CYS A 189 -44.69 49.62 -65.24
N ALA A 190 -45.51 49.53 -64.20
CA ALA A 190 -46.94 49.84 -64.29
C ALA A 190 -47.22 51.31 -64.65
N VAL A 191 -46.41 52.24 -64.12
CA VAL A 191 -46.48 53.66 -64.48
C VAL A 191 -46.07 53.86 -65.93
N GLU A 192 -44.98 53.24 -66.42
CA GLU A 192 -44.58 53.30 -67.82
C GLU A 192 -45.63 52.67 -68.75
N GLU A 193 -46.23 51.53 -68.38
CA GLU A 193 -47.35 50.92 -69.11
C GLU A 193 -48.57 51.86 -69.15
N SER A 194 -48.92 52.51 -68.04
CA SER A 194 -50.02 53.48 -67.99
C SER A 194 -49.74 54.75 -68.82
N LYS A 195 -48.49 55.23 -68.83
CA LYS A 195 -48.04 56.34 -69.68
C LYS A 195 -48.08 55.95 -71.15
N LEU A 196 -47.63 54.75 -71.51
CA LEU A 196 -47.71 54.22 -72.87
C LEU A 196 -49.17 54.04 -73.31
N GLN A 197 -50.05 53.52 -72.45
CA GLN A 197 -51.49 53.45 -72.73
C GLN A 197 -52.10 54.85 -72.90
N THR A 198 -51.72 55.83 -72.08
CA THR A 198 -52.19 57.22 -72.21
C THR A 198 -51.68 57.87 -73.50
N GLN A 199 -50.42 57.66 -73.88
CA GLN A 199 -49.86 58.11 -75.15
C GLN A 199 -50.50 57.40 -76.37
N ILE A 200 -50.88 56.13 -76.24
CA ILE A 200 -51.63 55.41 -77.27
C ILE A 200 -53.05 55.99 -77.37
N GLN A 201 -53.72 56.26 -76.24
CA GLN A 201 -55.03 56.91 -76.20
C GLN A 201 -54.99 58.32 -76.81
N GLU A 202 -53.96 59.11 -76.49
CA GLU A 202 -53.73 60.45 -77.02
C GLU A 202 -53.41 60.41 -78.52
N LYS A 203 -52.57 59.48 -78.97
CA LYS A 203 -52.35 59.21 -80.40
C LYS A 203 -53.60 58.72 -81.12
N ILE A 204 -54.49 57.96 -80.48
CA ILE A 204 -55.79 57.56 -81.07
C ILE A 204 -56.72 58.78 -81.18
N VAL A 205 -56.74 59.66 -80.18
CA VAL A 205 -57.51 60.93 -80.23
C VAL A 205 -56.95 61.88 -81.29
N ASP A 206 -55.63 61.98 -81.43
CA ASP A 206 -54.96 62.80 -82.46
C ASP A 206 -55.09 62.20 -83.87
N ASN A 207 -55.02 60.87 -84.01
CA ASN A 207 -55.21 60.19 -85.29
C ASN A 207 -56.68 60.26 -85.73
N ASN A 208 -57.64 60.21 -84.81
CA ASN A 208 -59.05 60.49 -85.11
C ASN A 208 -59.30 61.98 -85.47
N ARG A 209 -58.38 62.88 -85.12
CA ARG A 209 -58.39 64.30 -85.52
C ARG A 209 -57.67 64.54 -86.86
N ALA A 210 -56.84 63.61 -87.30
CA ALA A 210 -56.10 63.65 -88.57
C ALA A 210 -56.68 62.72 -89.66
N PHE A 211 -57.65 61.85 -89.31
CA PHE A 211 -58.33 60.91 -90.22
C PHE A 211 -59.62 61.50 -90.86
N GLU A 212 -59.60 62.79 -91.20
CA GLU A 212 -60.51 63.39 -92.19
C GLU A 212 -59.69 64.11 -93.26
N LEU A 213 -58.83 63.38 -94.01
CA LEU A 213 -58.44 63.67 -95.40
C LEU A 213 -57.39 62.66 -95.90
N SER A 214 -57.84 61.85 -96.86
CA SER A 214 -57.07 61.07 -97.85
C SER A 214 -56.37 59.76 -97.42
N ASN A 215 -57.03 58.67 -97.80
CA ASN A 215 -56.49 57.33 -98.03
C ASN A 215 -55.50 57.30 -99.21
N SER A 216 -54.47 56.43 -99.16
CA SER A 216 -54.29 55.36 -100.18
C SER A 216 -53.19 54.35 -99.85
N ALA A 217 -53.62 53.09 -99.77
CA ALA A 217 -53.09 51.88 -100.45
C ALA A 217 -51.70 51.25 -100.13
N ALA A 218 -51.81 49.92 -100.01
CA ALA A 218 -50.85 48.83 -100.25
C ALA A 218 -49.71 48.66 -99.22
N ASP A 219 -49.31 47.46 -98.79
CA ASP A 219 -49.37 46.17 -99.46
C ASP A 219 -49.15 44.99 -98.50
N HIS A 220 -49.50 43.80 -98.99
CA HIS A 220 -48.97 42.47 -98.67
C HIS A 220 -49.57 41.62 -97.52
N VAL A 221 -49.96 40.40 -97.91
CA VAL A 221 -50.62 39.33 -97.15
C VAL A 221 -49.81 38.03 -97.33
N ASP A 222 -49.95 37.15 -96.34
CA ASP A 222 -49.62 35.70 -96.23
C ASP A 222 -48.45 35.37 -95.29
N ASN A 223 -48.69 34.83 -94.09
CA ASN A 223 -49.19 33.47 -93.72
C ASN A 223 -48.03 32.49 -93.50
N VAL A 224 -47.67 32.22 -92.23
CA VAL A 224 -47.23 30.89 -91.76
C VAL A 224 -47.57 30.73 -90.28
N GLN A 225 -48.09 29.55 -89.97
CA GLN A 225 -48.51 28.99 -88.70
C GLN A 225 -47.68 27.73 -88.45
N GLU A 226 -47.13 27.52 -87.24
CA GLU A 226 -46.80 26.22 -86.57
C GLU A 226 -46.06 26.55 -85.26
N GLN A 227 -46.53 26.20 -84.05
CA GLN A 227 -46.76 24.90 -83.39
C GLN A 227 -45.51 24.08 -83.03
N ILE A 228 -45.30 23.97 -81.69
CA ILE A 228 -45.02 22.76 -80.88
C ILE A 228 -43.63 22.10 -81.09
N THR A 229 -42.83 21.94 -80.03
CA THR A 229 -42.75 20.68 -79.26
C THR A 229 -42.03 20.80 -77.91
N ASP A 230 -42.47 19.89 -77.04
CA ASP A 230 -42.21 19.69 -75.62
C ASP A 230 -40.85 19.07 -75.22
N ALA A 231 -40.59 19.23 -73.92
CA ALA A 231 -39.99 18.28 -72.97
C ALA A 231 -38.48 17.94 -73.03
N ILE A 232 -37.79 18.32 -71.94
CA ILE A 232 -37.17 17.44 -70.90
C ILE A 232 -36.96 15.98 -71.38
N PRO A 233 -35.76 15.34 -71.27
CA PRO A 233 -35.15 15.03 -69.97
C PRO A 233 -33.62 14.85 -69.85
N LYS A 234 -33.18 14.99 -68.59
CA LYS A 234 -32.25 14.15 -67.78
C LYS A 234 -30.87 13.81 -68.35
N ASP A 235 -29.86 13.93 -67.48
CA ASP A 235 -29.15 12.72 -67.02
C ASP A 235 -28.31 12.95 -65.75
N PRO A 236 -27.84 11.85 -65.10
CA PRO A 236 -27.60 11.75 -63.66
C PRO A 236 -26.12 11.65 -63.31
N ALA A 237 -25.80 11.65 -62.01
CA ALA A 237 -25.03 10.57 -61.38
C ALA A 237 -24.85 10.85 -59.88
N THR A 238 -25.42 9.94 -59.10
CA THR A 238 -25.14 9.66 -57.70
C THR A 238 -23.69 9.16 -57.54
N VAL A 239 -23.04 9.52 -56.43
CA VAL A 239 -22.25 8.68 -55.49
C VAL A 239 -21.37 9.63 -54.68
N MET A 240 -21.56 9.70 -53.36
CA MET A 240 -20.48 9.74 -52.37
C MET A 240 -21.06 9.37 -50.99
N ASP A 241 -20.76 8.14 -50.58
CA ASP A 241 -20.99 7.60 -49.25
C ASP A 241 -20.25 8.40 -48.18
N VAL A 242 -20.92 8.58 -47.04
CA VAL A 242 -20.32 8.89 -45.75
C VAL A 242 -20.61 7.68 -44.89
N ASP A 243 -19.64 6.79 -44.65
CA ASP A 243 -19.51 6.16 -43.33
C ASP A 243 -18.19 5.40 -43.08
N SER A 244 -17.75 5.55 -41.83
CA SER A 244 -16.93 4.67 -40.98
C SER A 244 -15.65 4.01 -41.52
N HIS A 245 -14.50 4.50 -41.06
CA HIS A 245 -13.35 3.65 -40.74
C HIS A 245 -12.94 3.88 -39.29
N LEU A 246 -13.19 2.87 -38.45
CA LEU A 246 -12.51 2.65 -37.18
C LEU A 246 -11.06 2.28 -37.51
N ASP A 247 -10.11 3.15 -37.18
CA ASP A 247 -8.72 2.75 -37.02
C ASP A 247 -8.37 2.75 -35.53
N SER A 248 -8.40 1.53 -34.99
CA SER A 248 -7.82 1.16 -33.72
C SER A 248 -6.29 1.22 -33.86
N THR A 249 -5.68 2.29 -33.37
CA THR A 249 -4.24 2.31 -33.07
C THR A 249 -4.06 2.23 -31.57
N CYS A 250 -3.73 1.02 -31.10
CA CYS A 250 -3.17 0.78 -29.78
C CYS A 250 -1.81 1.48 -29.71
N LEU A 251 -1.69 2.53 -28.91
CA LEU A 251 -0.42 3.00 -28.42
C LEU A 251 0.01 2.08 -27.27
N GLU A 252 0.94 1.18 -27.55
CA GLU A 252 1.72 0.47 -26.54
C GLU A 252 2.52 1.48 -25.72
N ALA A 253 2.17 1.61 -24.44
CA ALA A 253 3.01 2.26 -23.45
C ALA A 253 4.22 1.37 -23.15
N ASN A 254 5.34 1.63 -23.83
CA ASN A 254 6.65 1.14 -23.39
C ASN A 254 7.10 1.99 -22.19
N LEU A 255 6.87 1.47 -20.98
CA LEU A 255 7.53 1.95 -19.77
C LEU A 255 9.01 1.57 -19.83
N THR A 256 9.86 2.51 -20.21
CA THR A 256 11.31 2.42 -20.03
C THR A 256 11.64 2.46 -18.55
N LYS A 257 12.25 1.38 -18.06
CA LYS A 257 12.91 1.28 -16.76
C LYS A 257 14.15 2.18 -16.76
N ASP A 258 14.01 3.46 -16.46
CA ASP A 258 15.14 4.33 -16.12
C ASP A 258 14.61 5.58 -15.42
N ASP A 259 14.16 5.46 -14.16
CA ASP A 259 13.92 6.61 -13.26
C ASP A 259 13.88 6.17 -11.77
N ILE A 260 14.69 5.19 -11.37
CA ILE A 260 14.81 4.73 -9.97
C ILE A 260 16.12 5.24 -9.29
N VAL A 261 16.87 6.13 -9.94
CA VAL A 261 18.18 6.56 -9.39
C VAL A 261 18.30 8.09 -9.33
N VAL A 262 17.47 8.75 -8.53
CA VAL A 262 17.80 10.12 -8.05
C VAL A 262 17.50 10.35 -6.57
N ASP A 263 16.55 9.67 -5.93
CA ASP A 263 16.15 10.06 -4.55
C ASP A 263 16.94 9.43 -3.38
N LYS A 264 18.09 8.79 -3.64
CA LYS A 264 18.91 8.18 -2.57
C LYS A 264 19.99 9.11 -1.97
N ALA A 265 20.01 10.40 -2.32
CA ALA A 265 21.10 11.29 -1.93
C ALA A 265 20.75 12.40 -0.91
N MET A 266 19.55 12.44 -0.32
CA MET A 266 19.15 13.63 0.48
C MET A 266 18.67 13.41 1.92
N LEU A 267 18.97 12.27 2.56
CA LEU A 267 18.59 12.03 3.97
C LEU A 267 19.72 11.53 4.87
N VAL A 268 20.93 12.08 4.71
CA VAL A 268 21.97 11.96 5.75
C VAL A 268 22.62 13.32 5.95
N GLN A 269 21.94 14.19 6.70
CA GLN A 269 22.52 15.24 7.54
C GLN A 269 21.35 15.92 8.25
N ASP A 270 21.19 15.59 9.53
CA ASP A 270 20.70 16.46 10.61
C ASP A 270 20.02 15.58 11.66
N ASN A 271 20.76 15.29 12.74
CA ASN A 271 20.30 15.31 14.13
C ASN A 271 21.41 14.75 15.03
N TYR A 272 22.46 15.55 15.21
CA TYR A 272 23.20 15.62 16.46
C TYR A 272 22.76 16.94 17.12
N CYS A 273 21.92 16.86 18.15
CA CYS A 273 21.91 17.72 19.34
C CYS A 273 20.66 17.44 20.20
N ASP A 274 20.90 17.37 21.51
CA ASP A 274 19.99 17.55 22.64
C ASP A 274 19.03 16.39 23.02
N ILE A 275 19.52 15.47 23.85
CA ILE A 275 19.21 15.29 25.30
C ILE A 275 20.00 14.09 25.84
#